data_AF-A0A1Q7VDD3-F1
#
_entry.id   AF-A0A1Q7VDD3-F1
#
_cell.length_a   1.000
_cell.length_b   1.000
_cell.length_c   1.000
_cell.angle_alpha   90.00
_cell.angle_beta   90.00
_cell.angle_gamma   90.00
#
_symmetry.space_group_name_H-M   'P 1'
#
loop_
_entity.id
_entity.type
_entity.pdbx_description
1 polymer ?
#
loop_
_entity_poly.entity_id
_entity_poly.type
_entity_poly.pdbx_seq_one_letter_code
_entity_poly.pdbx_strand_id
1 'polypeptide(L)'
;MKCNNILEAVGRTPLVRLNRINQGLKPQIYVKAEFTNPGGSVKDRIGIAMIDDAEKKGLLKPGGTIIEGTSGNTGMGLALVAAVRGYKCVFTTTDKQSKEKVDLLKALGAEVIVCPTAVEPEDPRSYYSVAKKLAREIPNSYYPNQYDNPMNPEAHYRTTGPEIWEDSEGKITYFVCGVGTGGTISGVGKFLKEKNPNVKIVGVDPYGSLYYDFVKTGQTIKAKTYVVEGIGEDFFPTTMDLKILDDIIQVNDEECFVVARRLAKLEGLFTGGSGGGCISGTLRLAKDLGRNDFVVALLPDTGTRYLSKVYNDLWMHERGYVDAATALTAAEVVNAKHATGKVRELIIARPYQTVFHALKTMQEQDISQIPVFEENLPIGTIYEDQILNLALQGKDLRKLVVREVMGNPLPQVPRTAPVERVTQILSHENPAVFVEMGDSRFEILTKYDLMSTVASLMEQKR
;
A
#
# COMPACT_ATOMS: atom_id res chain seq x y z
N MET A 1 19.52 -11.31 23.73
CA MET A 1 20.75 -11.23 22.91
C MET A 1 21.61 -10.10 23.46
N LYS A 2 22.91 -10.30 23.64
CA LYS A 2 23.86 -9.22 23.97
C LYS A 2 24.72 -8.97 22.73
N CYS A 3 24.79 -7.72 22.27
CA CYS A 3 25.50 -7.32 21.05
C CYS A 3 26.56 -6.25 21.37
N ASN A 4 27.70 -6.25 20.67
CA ASN A 4 28.71 -5.20 20.76
C ASN A 4 28.31 -3.94 19.98
N ASN A 5 27.56 -4.10 18.90
CA ASN A 5 26.96 -3.03 18.13
C ASN A 5 25.65 -3.50 17.47
N ILE A 6 24.92 -2.58 16.86
CA ILE A 6 23.58 -2.85 16.31
C ILE A 6 23.61 -3.81 15.10
N LEU A 7 24.72 -3.93 14.38
CA LEU A 7 24.82 -4.83 13.22
C LEU A 7 24.75 -6.31 13.65
N GLU A 8 25.23 -6.65 14.84
CA GLU A 8 25.14 -8.01 15.38
C GLU A 8 23.69 -8.42 15.75
N ALA A 9 22.77 -7.44 15.82
CA ALA A 9 21.34 -7.71 16.02
C ALA A 9 20.60 -7.97 14.69
N VAL A 10 21.27 -7.88 13.54
CA VAL A 10 20.69 -8.26 12.24
C VAL A 10 20.62 -9.78 12.12
N GLY A 11 19.47 -10.27 11.69
CA GLY A 11 19.17 -11.70 11.57
C GLY A 11 18.50 -12.28 12.81
N ARG A 12 18.35 -13.61 12.83
CA ARG A 12 17.61 -14.35 13.87
C ARG A 12 16.22 -13.77 14.12
N THR A 13 15.54 -13.37 13.05
CA THR A 13 14.19 -12.82 13.07
C THR A 13 13.18 -13.91 13.42
N PRO A 14 12.04 -13.61 14.05
CA PRO A 14 11.14 -14.65 14.49
C PRO A 14 10.38 -15.30 13.31
N LEU A 15 10.16 -16.61 13.42
CA LEU A 15 9.20 -17.35 12.61
C LEU A 15 7.85 -17.38 13.34
N VAL A 16 6.86 -16.64 12.85
CA VAL A 16 5.60 -16.38 13.55
C VAL A 16 4.43 -17.10 12.87
N ARG A 17 3.64 -17.86 13.63
CA ARG A 17 2.46 -18.56 13.09
C ARG A 17 1.32 -17.56 12.79
N LEU A 18 0.67 -17.72 11.65
CA LEU A 18 -0.61 -17.05 11.35
C LEU A 18 -1.77 -17.86 11.94
N ASN A 19 -2.72 -17.18 12.61
CA ASN A 19 -3.80 -17.84 13.34
C ASN A 19 -5.20 -17.41 12.90
N ARG A 20 -5.36 -16.14 12.49
CA ARG A 20 -6.66 -15.51 12.23
C ARG A 20 -6.89 -15.26 10.74
N ILE A 21 -5.89 -14.78 10.02
CA ILE A 21 -6.03 -14.45 8.59
C ILE A 21 -6.16 -15.70 7.71
N ASN A 22 -5.68 -16.84 8.18
CA ASN A 22 -5.69 -18.13 7.51
C ASN A 22 -6.78 -19.09 8.01
N GLN A 23 -7.80 -18.60 8.73
CA GLN A 23 -8.90 -19.45 9.19
C GLN A 23 -9.59 -20.17 8.03
N GLY A 24 -9.88 -21.47 8.23
CA GLY A 24 -10.45 -22.35 7.21
C GLY A 24 -9.43 -23.01 6.28
N LEU A 25 -8.16 -22.61 6.30
CA LEU A 25 -7.09 -23.27 5.57
C LEU A 25 -6.53 -24.46 6.37
N LYS A 26 -6.14 -25.51 5.66
CA LYS A 26 -5.60 -26.75 6.22
C LYS A 26 -4.12 -26.69 6.62
N PRO A 27 -3.19 -26.07 5.84
CA PRO A 27 -1.76 -26.12 6.15
C PRO A 27 -1.38 -25.25 7.36
N GLN A 28 -0.20 -25.52 7.91
CA GLN A 28 0.42 -24.59 8.85
C GLN A 28 1.11 -23.47 8.07
N ILE A 29 0.77 -22.21 8.38
CA ILE A 29 1.35 -21.04 7.71
C ILE A 29 2.09 -20.20 8.75
N TYR A 30 3.37 -19.98 8.49
CA TYR A 30 4.26 -19.14 9.27
C TYR A 30 4.81 -18.01 8.42
N VAL A 31 5.24 -16.94 9.09
CA VAL A 31 5.92 -15.82 8.46
C VAL A 31 7.30 -15.62 9.05
N LYS A 32 8.31 -15.44 8.20
CA LYS A 32 9.63 -14.98 8.62
C LYS A 32 9.62 -13.46 8.67
N ALA A 33 9.59 -12.90 9.88
CA ALA A 33 9.33 -11.49 10.13
C ALA A 33 10.59 -10.61 10.00
N GLU A 34 11.09 -10.46 8.77
CA GLU A 34 12.32 -9.70 8.49
C GLU A 34 12.23 -8.21 8.80
N PHE A 35 11.02 -7.68 8.97
CA PHE A 35 10.79 -6.32 9.47
C PHE A 35 11.27 -6.07 10.90
N THR A 36 11.66 -7.12 11.63
CA THR A 36 12.19 -7.04 13.01
C THR A 36 13.69 -6.84 13.09
N ASN A 37 14.41 -6.88 11.95
CA ASN A 37 15.79 -6.43 11.90
C ASN A 37 15.89 -4.96 12.37
N PRO A 38 17.04 -4.51 12.93
CA PRO A 38 17.17 -3.17 13.53
C PRO A 38 16.97 -1.99 12.56
N GLY A 39 17.32 -2.16 11.27
CA GLY A 39 16.99 -1.21 10.21
C GLY A 39 15.57 -1.39 9.65
N GLY A 40 14.82 -2.38 10.15
CA GLY A 40 13.42 -2.61 9.86
C GLY A 40 13.17 -3.36 8.55
N SER A 41 14.17 -4.03 7.97
CA SER A 41 13.97 -4.80 6.74
C SER A 41 14.95 -5.95 6.54
N VAL A 42 14.59 -6.87 5.64
CA VAL A 42 15.42 -7.96 5.13
C VAL A 42 16.74 -7.49 4.51
N LYS A 43 16.80 -6.23 4.04
CA LYS A 43 17.95 -5.69 3.33
C LYS A 43 19.12 -5.33 4.24
N ASP A 44 18.90 -5.30 5.55
CA ASP A 44 19.97 -5.11 6.53
C ASP A 44 21.03 -6.22 6.40
N ARG A 45 20.58 -7.46 6.13
CA ARG A 45 21.45 -8.63 5.93
C ARG A 45 22.42 -8.44 4.76
N ILE A 46 21.91 -7.98 3.62
CA ILE A 46 22.73 -7.80 2.42
C ILE A 46 23.65 -6.59 2.54
N GLY A 47 23.21 -5.54 3.26
CA GLY A 47 24.04 -4.36 3.53
C GLY A 47 25.32 -4.75 4.26
N ILE A 48 25.21 -5.56 5.31
CA ILE A 48 26.38 -6.10 6.03
C ILE A 48 27.24 -6.96 5.09
N ALA A 49 26.64 -7.95 4.44
CA ALA A 49 27.38 -8.91 3.62
C ALA A 49 28.15 -8.28 2.45
N MET A 50 27.56 -7.29 1.77
CA MET A 50 28.22 -6.59 0.67
C MET A 50 29.38 -5.71 1.13
N ILE A 51 29.26 -5.07 2.30
CA ILE A 51 30.33 -4.22 2.84
C ILE A 51 31.46 -5.06 3.46
N ASP A 52 31.13 -6.15 4.17
CA ASP A 52 32.14 -7.09 4.69
C ASP A 52 33.04 -7.63 3.56
N ASP A 53 32.43 -8.01 2.44
CA ASP A 53 33.17 -8.49 1.27
C ASP A 53 34.01 -7.39 0.61
N ALA A 54 33.48 -6.16 0.52
CA ALA A 54 34.20 -5.02 -0.03
C ALA A 54 35.43 -4.63 0.83
N GLU A 55 35.28 -4.61 2.15
CA GLU A 55 36.37 -4.38 3.09
C GLU A 55 37.43 -5.46 2.97
N LYS A 56 37.02 -6.74 2.97
CA LYS A 56 37.94 -7.89 2.84
C LYS A 56 38.73 -7.86 1.53
N LYS A 57 38.12 -7.39 0.44
CA LYS A 57 38.77 -7.21 -0.87
C LYS A 57 39.56 -5.90 -1.00
N GLY A 58 39.52 -5.02 0.00
CA GLY A 58 40.17 -3.72 -0.03
C GLY A 58 39.54 -2.72 -1.00
N LEU A 59 38.29 -2.96 -1.43
CA LEU A 59 37.54 -2.09 -2.35
C LEU A 59 36.99 -0.86 -1.64
N LEU A 60 36.69 -0.97 -0.34
CA LEU A 60 36.30 0.13 0.52
C LEU A 60 37.30 0.24 1.67
N LYS A 61 37.93 1.41 1.82
CA LYS A 61 38.91 1.69 2.89
C LYS A 61 38.28 2.58 3.96
N PRO A 62 38.81 2.59 5.21
CA PRO A 62 38.30 3.43 6.29
C PRO A 62 38.05 4.88 5.88
N GLY A 63 36.90 5.44 6.29
CA GLY A 63 36.47 6.80 5.93
C GLY A 63 35.97 6.95 4.48
N GLY A 64 35.82 5.86 3.74
CA GLY A 64 35.28 5.85 2.38
C GLY A 64 33.79 6.16 2.28
N THR A 65 33.29 6.16 1.05
CA THR A 65 31.90 6.53 0.73
C THR A 65 31.16 5.37 0.09
N ILE A 66 30.06 4.94 0.70
CA ILE A 66 29.14 3.97 0.11
C ILE A 66 28.15 4.73 -0.76
N ILE A 67 28.02 4.32 -2.01
CA ILE A 67 27.12 4.94 -2.98
C ILE A 67 26.18 3.86 -3.50
N GLU A 68 24.86 4.08 -3.46
CA GLU A 68 23.91 3.07 -3.96
C GLU A 68 22.69 3.72 -4.59
N GLY A 69 22.22 3.14 -5.70
CA GLY A 69 20.88 3.39 -6.22
C GLY A 69 19.89 2.47 -5.51
N THR A 70 18.94 3.01 -4.76
CA THR A 70 18.11 2.21 -3.85
C THR A 70 16.66 2.68 -3.80
N SER A 71 15.73 1.72 -3.75
CA SER A 71 14.31 1.90 -3.43
C SER A 71 14.03 2.09 -1.93
N GLY A 72 15.08 2.21 -1.11
CA GLY A 72 15.04 2.66 0.29
C GLY A 72 15.51 1.62 1.32
N ASN A 73 15.09 0.36 1.21
CA ASN A 73 15.43 -0.68 2.21
C ASN A 73 16.94 -0.99 2.23
N THR A 74 17.55 -1.20 1.06
CA THR A 74 19.00 -1.44 0.95
C THR A 74 19.82 -0.25 1.38
N GLY A 75 19.37 0.96 1.04
CA GLY A 75 19.96 2.21 1.54
C GLY A 75 19.99 2.26 3.06
N MET A 76 18.90 1.86 3.74
CA MET A 76 18.84 1.83 5.20
C MET A 76 19.85 0.84 5.79
N GLY A 77 19.91 -0.38 5.24
CA GLY A 77 20.89 -1.39 5.67
C GLY A 77 22.34 -0.91 5.50
N LEU A 78 22.65 -0.28 4.37
CA LEU A 78 23.97 0.31 4.10
C LEU A 78 24.28 1.50 5.02
N ALA A 79 23.29 2.36 5.28
CA ALA A 79 23.42 3.50 6.19
C ALA A 79 23.72 3.04 7.63
N LEU A 80 23.08 1.96 8.09
CA LEU A 80 23.33 1.36 9.40
C LEU A 80 24.79 0.89 9.51
N VAL A 81 25.29 0.19 8.49
CA VAL A 81 26.69 -0.25 8.44
C VAL A 81 27.64 0.95 8.42
N ALA A 82 27.33 1.97 7.62
CA ALA A 82 28.13 3.18 7.51
C ALA A 82 28.24 3.94 8.83
N ALA A 83 27.12 4.12 9.52
CA ALA A 83 27.07 4.81 10.81
C ALA A 83 27.92 4.09 11.88
N VAL A 84 27.91 2.75 11.88
CA VAL A 84 28.69 1.95 12.85
C VAL A 84 30.17 1.92 12.50
N ARG A 85 30.52 1.88 11.21
CA ARG A 85 31.92 1.70 10.74
C ARG A 85 32.62 3.00 10.31
N GLY A 86 31.92 4.14 10.36
CA GLY A 86 32.48 5.44 10.02
C GLY A 86 32.61 5.70 8.51
N TYR A 87 31.70 5.18 7.70
CA TYR A 87 31.61 5.50 6.27
C TYR A 87 30.65 6.65 6.00
N LYS A 88 30.86 7.34 4.88
CA LYS A 88 29.88 8.28 4.32
C LYS A 88 28.89 7.53 3.44
N CYS A 89 27.68 8.06 3.28
CA CYS A 89 26.68 7.50 2.39
C CYS A 89 26.15 8.54 1.40
N VAL A 90 26.06 8.15 0.14
CA VAL A 90 25.36 8.92 -0.90
C VAL A 90 24.37 7.99 -1.59
N PHE A 91 23.08 8.22 -1.40
CA PHE A 91 22.04 7.42 -2.02
C PHE A 91 21.32 8.19 -3.12
N THR A 92 21.07 7.50 -4.22
CA THR A 92 20.20 7.99 -5.28
C THR A 92 18.90 7.20 -5.21
N THR A 93 17.77 7.90 -5.28
CA THR A 93 16.42 7.33 -5.19
C THR A 93 15.51 7.99 -6.22
N THR A 94 14.29 7.51 -6.37
CA THR A 94 13.30 8.12 -7.28
C THR A 94 12.22 8.88 -6.52
N ASP A 95 11.58 9.84 -7.20
CA ASP A 95 10.45 10.63 -6.68
C ASP A 95 9.16 9.82 -6.40
N LYS A 96 9.10 8.55 -6.80
CA LYS A 96 8.03 7.59 -6.45
C LYS A 96 8.13 7.08 -5.00
N GLN A 97 9.35 7.00 -4.45
CA GLN A 97 9.58 6.43 -3.13
C GLN A 97 8.94 7.28 -2.03
N SER A 98 8.55 6.65 -0.92
CA SER A 98 7.91 7.38 0.19
C SER A 98 8.84 8.44 0.80
N LYS A 99 8.26 9.56 1.26
CA LYS A 99 9.01 10.62 1.93
C LYS A 99 9.71 10.10 3.18
N GLU A 100 9.04 9.20 3.90
CA GLU A 100 9.54 8.54 5.10
C GLU A 100 10.87 7.83 4.85
N LYS A 101 11.05 7.18 3.69
CA LYS A 101 12.32 6.53 3.33
C LYS A 101 13.45 7.55 3.15
N VAL A 102 13.17 8.67 2.47
CA VAL A 102 14.15 9.74 2.25
C VAL A 102 14.56 10.38 3.58
N ASP A 103 13.57 10.71 4.41
CA ASP A 103 13.81 11.34 5.71
C ASP A 103 14.60 10.42 6.65
N LEU A 104 14.30 9.11 6.64
CA LEU A 104 15.01 8.12 7.46
C LEU A 104 16.49 7.99 7.05
N LEU A 105 16.79 7.99 5.75
CA LEU A 105 18.18 7.95 5.27
C LEU A 105 18.95 9.21 5.67
N LYS A 106 18.33 10.39 5.52
CA LYS A 106 18.93 11.66 5.96
C LYS A 106 19.17 11.69 7.47
N ALA A 107 18.27 11.14 8.27
CA ALA A 107 18.42 11.05 9.72
C ALA A 107 19.63 10.19 10.15
N LEU A 108 20.04 9.22 9.32
CA LEU A 108 21.26 8.44 9.52
C LEU A 108 22.53 9.10 8.94
N GLY A 109 22.44 10.36 8.50
CA GLY A 109 23.58 11.11 7.98
C GLY A 109 23.93 10.80 6.53
N ALA A 110 23.03 10.15 5.77
CA ALA A 110 23.23 9.94 4.35
C ALA A 110 22.83 11.18 3.54
N GLU A 111 23.61 11.48 2.51
CA GLU A 111 23.19 12.38 1.44
C GLU A 111 22.21 11.64 0.52
N VAL A 112 21.08 12.26 0.20
CA VAL A 112 20.05 11.63 -0.64
C VAL A 112 19.73 12.53 -1.83
N ILE A 113 19.98 12.00 -3.03
CA ILE A 113 19.70 12.63 -4.32
C ILE A 113 18.44 12.00 -4.90
N VAL A 114 17.41 12.82 -5.14
CA VAL A 114 16.15 12.36 -5.73
C VAL A 114 16.20 12.57 -7.24
N CYS A 115 16.07 11.47 -7.99
CA CYS A 115 16.10 11.40 -9.44
C CYS A 115 14.68 11.23 -10.00
N PRO A 116 14.42 11.62 -11.26
CA PRO A 116 13.12 11.41 -11.90
C PRO A 116 12.79 9.92 -12.04
N THR A 117 11.54 9.50 -11.77
CA THR A 117 11.11 8.11 -12.02
C THR A 117 10.89 7.82 -13.51
N ALA A 118 10.43 8.79 -14.30
CA ALA A 118 9.99 8.58 -15.69
C ALA A 118 11.12 8.65 -16.72
N VAL A 119 12.22 7.94 -16.47
CA VAL A 119 13.36 7.82 -17.40
C VAL A 119 13.84 6.38 -17.47
N GLU A 120 14.36 5.98 -18.63
CA GLU A 120 14.93 4.64 -18.84
C GLU A 120 16.18 4.43 -17.95
N PRO A 121 16.53 3.18 -17.59
CA PRO A 121 17.68 2.87 -16.75
C PRO A 121 19.01 3.47 -17.25
N GLU A 122 19.21 3.57 -18.57
CA GLU A 122 20.41 4.12 -19.21
C GLU A 122 20.42 5.66 -19.28
N ASP A 123 19.32 6.34 -18.98
CA ASP A 123 19.27 7.81 -18.98
C ASP A 123 20.30 8.35 -17.95
N PRO A 124 21.10 9.38 -18.29
CA PRO A 124 22.07 9.98 -17.35
C PRO A 124 21.46 10.50 -16.05
N ARG A 125 20.16 10.80 -16.04
CA ARG A 125 19.40 11.26 -14.87
C ARG A 125 18.78 10.11 -14.08
N SER A 126 18.82 8.88 -14.59
CA SER A 126 18.35 7.71 -13.86
C SER A 126 19.17 7.56 -12.58
N TYR A 127 18.53 7.10 -11.50
CA TYR A 127 19.21 6.93 -10.23
C TYR A 127 20.38 5.93 -10.34
N TYR A 128 20.27 4.91 -11.20
CA TYR A 128 21.37 3.99 -11.52
C TYR A 128 22.58 4.71 -12.13
N SER A 129 22.36 5.54 -13.16
CA SER A 129 23.41 6.26 -13.87
C SER A 129 24.09 7.28 -12.96
N VAL A 130 23.31 8.00 -12.14
CA VAL A 130 23.83 8.96 -11.17
C VAL A 130 24.69 8.25 -10.12
N ALA A 131 24.24 7.13 -9.55
CA ALA A 131 25.04 6.34 -8.60
C ALA A 131 26.35 5.87 -9.22
N LYS A 132 26.31 5.28 -10.41
CA LYS A 132 27.50 4.80 -11.15
C LYS A 132 28.47 5.92 -11.46
N LYS A 133 27.98 7.11 -11.84
CA LYS A 133 28.80 8.29 -12.09
C LYS A 133 29.51 8.74 -10.80
N LEU A 134 28.77 8.92 -9.71
CA LEU A 134 29.33 9.34 -8.43
C LEU A 134 30.38 8.36 -7.90
N ALA A 135 30.17 7.06 -8.09
CA ALA A 135 31.15 6.02 -7.72
C ALA A 135 32.45 6.06 -8.53
N ARG A 136 32.45 6.65 -9.72
CA ARG A 136 33.68 6.88 -10.51
C ARG A 136 34.39 8.16 -10.11
N GLU A 137 33.63 9.19 -9.74
CA GLU A 137 34.15 10.53 -9.47
C GLU A 137 34.62 10.71 -8.01
N ILE A 138 33.98 10.04 -7.05
CA ILE A 138 34.30 10.15 -5.62
C ILE A 138 35.43 9.16 -5.28
N PRO A 139 36.62 9.61 -4.85
CA PRO A 139 37.70 8.72 -4.44
C PRO A 139 37.32 7.89 -3.20
N ASN A 140 37.87 6.68 -3.09
CA ASN A 140 37.57 5.74 -2.00
C ASN A 140 36.04 5.52 -1.83
N SER A 141 35.32 5.47 -2.94
CA SER A 141 33.91 5.12 -2.95
C SER A 141 33.70 3.69 -3.42
N TYR A 142 32.60 3.10 -2.97
CA TYR A 142 32.18 1.76 -3.35
C TYR A 142 30.71 1.79 -3.73
N TYR A 143 30.40 1.17 -4.87
CA TYR A 143 29.03 0.95 -5.36
C TYR A 143 28.68 -0.53 -5.18
N PRO A 144 27.92 -0.91 -4.12
CA PRO A 144 27.58 -2.29 -3.86
C PRO A 144 26.83 -2.97 -5.00
N ASN A 145 25.91 -2.26 -5.67
CA ASN A 145 25.06 -2.75 -6.74
C ASN A 145 24.32 -4.05 -6.38
N GLN A 146 23.26 -3.92 -5.57
CA GLN A 146 22.50 -5.09 -5.07
C GLN A 146 21.94 -6.04 -6.15
N TYR A 147 21.81 -5.57 -7.39
CA TYR A 147 21.26 -6.34 -8.51
C TYR A 147 22.24 -7.40 -9.02
N ASP A 148 23.54 -7.10 -8.97
CA ASP A 148 24.60 -7.96 -9.49
C ASP A 148 25.57 -8.48 -8.44
N ASN A 149 25.49 -7.97 -7.21
CA ASN A 149 26.41 -8.38 -6.17
C ASN A 149 26.07 -9.80 -5.66
N PRO A 150 26.98 -10.79 -5.80
CA PRO A 150 26.71 -12.15 -5.34
C PRO A 150 26.53 -12.24 -3.82
N MET A 151 26.98 -11.23 -3.07
CA MET A 151 26.78 -11.19 -1.62
C MET A 151 25.32 -10.95 -1.20
N ASN A 152 24.46 -10.48 -2.11
CA ASN A 152 23.01 -10.39 -1.86
C ASN A 152 22.39 -11.79 -1.67
N PRO A 153 22.39 -12.70 -2.67
CA PRO A 153 21.88 -14.06 -2.46
C PRO A 153 22.70 -14.84 -1.43
N GLU A 154 24.02 -14.64 -1.39
CA GLU A 154 24.88 -15.35 -0.43
C GLU A 154 24.54 -15.02 1.03
N ALA A 155 24.15 -13.77 1.35
CA ALA A 155 23.71 -13.40 2.70
C ALA A 155 22.52 -14.26 3.16
N HIS A 156 21.57 -14.50 2.25
CA HIS A 156 20.38 -15.28 2.53
C HIS A 156 20.66 -16.79 2.56
N TYR A 157 21.55 -17.27 1.70
CA TYR A 157 22.04 -18.65 1.74
C TYR A 157 22.73 -18.98 3.07
N ARG A 158 23.56 -18.06 3.58
CA ARG A 158 24.33 -18.25 4.82
C ARG A 158 23.52 -18.02 6.10
N THR A 159 22.42 -17.27 6.05
CA THR A 159 21.70 -16.85 7.25
C THR A 159 20.21 -17.16 7.19
N THR A 160 19.46 -16.50 6.31
CA THR A 160 18.00 -16.61 6.26
C THR A 160 17.51 -18.04 6.00
N GLY A 161 18.14 -18.77 5.06
CA GLY A 161 17.83 -20.17 4.77
C GLY A 161 18.04 -21.10 5.98
N PRO A 162 19.24 -21.11 6.59
CA PRO A 162 19.51 -21.85 7.82
C PRO A 162 18.53 -21.53 8.95
N GLU A 163 18.26 -20.25 9.20
CA GLU A 163 17.30 -19.85 10.24
C GLU A 163 15.91 -20.43 9.99
N ILE A 164 15.40 -20.34 8.75
CA ILE A 164 14.08 -20.92 8.39
C ILE A 164 14.07 -22.44 8.58
N TRP A 165 15.15 -23.13 8.19
CA TRP A 165 15.28 -24.57 8.35
C TRP A 165 15.29 -24.98 9.83
N GLU A 166 16.07 -24.29 10.65
CA GLU A 166 16.17 -24.53 12.09
C GLU A 166 14.86 -24.20 12.81
N ASP A 167 14.29 -23.02 12.57
CA ASP A 167 13.04 -22.56 13.20
C ASP A 167 11.83 -23.43 12.82
N SER A 168 11.85 -24.05 11.64
CA SER A 168 10.82 -25.02 11.21
C SER A 168 11.12 -26.46 11.61
N GLU A 169 12.24 -26.73 12.30
CA GLU A 169 12.71 -28.07 12.63
C GLU A 169 12.83 -28.99 11.39
N GLY A 170 13.19 -28.41 10.24
CA GLY A 170 13.26 -29.11 8.94
C GLY A 170 11.92 -29.53 8.35
N LYS A 171 10.79 -29.06 8.89
CA LYS A 171 9.43 -29.45 8.46
C LYS A 171 8.91 -28.63 7.28
N ILE A 172 9.57 -27.52 6.92
CA ILE A 172 9.15 -26.65 5.82
C ILE A 172 8.92 -27.45 4.52
N THR A 173 7.77 -27.24 3.88
CA THR A 173 7.45 -27.81 2.57
C THR A 173 7.35 -26.75 1.47
N TYR A 174 6.96 -25.52 1.83
CA TYR A 174 6.89 -24.39 0.89
C TYR A 174 7.57 -23.15 1.47
N PHE A 175 8.40 -22.49 0.65
CA PHE A 175 8.89 -21.15 0.91
C PHE A 175 8.31 -20.18 -0.11
N VAL A 176 7.62 -19.14 0.37
CA VAL A 176 6.97 -18.11 -0.47
C VAL A 176 7.65 -16.77 -0.24
N CYS A 177 8.07 -16.10 -1.32
CA CYS A 177 8.78 -14.82 -1.23
C CYS A 177 8.43 -13.90 -2.39
N GLY A 178 8.19 -12.62 -2.09
CA GLY A 178 8.12 -11.59 -3.11
C GLY A 178 9.46 -11.43 -3.85
N VAL A 179 9.42 -11.30 -5.17
CA VAL A 179 10.61 -11.22 -6.02
C VAL A 179 10.89 -9.75 -6.36
N GLY A 180 12.08 -9.24 -6.02
CA GLY A 180 12.59 -7.94 -6.46
C GLY A 180 13.93 -8.14 -7.15
N THR A 181 15.04 -7.85 -6.46
CA THR A 181 16.39 -8.24 -6.92
C THR A 181 16.58 -9.74 -7.11
N GLY A 182 15.74 -10.57 -6.49
CA GLY A 182 15.81 -12.03 -6.57
C GLY A 182 16.80 -12.68 -5.60
N GLY A 183 17.65 -11.90 -4.93
CA GLY A 183 18.67 -12.44 -4.04
C GLY A 183 18.10 -13.27 -2.88
N THR A 184 17.02 -12.81 -2.24
CA THR A 184 16.40 -13.52 -1.11
C THR A 184 15.84 -14.88 -1.50
N ILE A 185 15.02 -14.94 -2.56
CA ILE A 185 14.42 -16.20 -3.01
C ILE A 185 15.47 -17.17 -3.56
N SER A 186 16.50 -16.65 -4.24
CA SER A 186 17.61 -17.46 -4.78
C SER A 186 18.48 -18.05 -3.67
N GLY A 187 18.91 -17.22 -2.71
CA GLY A 187 19.76 -17.65 -1.60
C GLY A 187 19.06 -18.63 -0.67
N VAL A 188 17.84 -18.30 -0.22
CA VAL A 188 17.03 -19.20 0.62
C VAL A 188 16.69 -20.48 -0.13
N GLY A 189 16.22 -20.36 -1.38
CA GLY A 189 15.80 -21.51 -2.18
C GLY A 189 16.94 -22.49 -2.43
N LYS A 190 18.15 -22.00 -2.74
CA LYS A 190 19.34 -22.83 -2.89
C LYS A 190 19.64 -23.63 -1.62
N PHE A 191 19.70 -22.96 -0.47
CA PHE A 191 19.96 -23.63 0.81
C PHE A 191 18.90 -24.68 1.14
N LEU A 192 17.61 -24.33 1.01
CA LEU A 192 16.52 -25.24 1.34
C LEU A 192 16.50 -26.46 0.42
N LYS A 193 16.75 -26.31 -0.88
CA LYS A 193 16.82 -27.44 -1.81
C LYS A 193 18.05 -28.34 -1.58
N GLU A 194 19.16 -27.80 -1.11
CA GLU A 194 20.32 -28.60 -0.67
C GLU A 194 20.00 -29.43 0.58
N LYS A 195 19.14 -28.93 1.48
CA LYS A 195 18.69 -29.67 2.67
C LYS A 195 17.60 -30.69 2.34
N ASN A 196 16.64 -30.30 1.52
CA ASN A 196 15.56 -31.15 1.06
C ASN A 196 15.09 -30.69 -0.33
N PRO A 197 15.40 -31.45 -1.40
CA PRO A 197 15.05 -31.05 -2.77
C PRO A 197 13.54 -30.99 -3.04
N ASN A 198 12.72 -31.57 -2.15
CA ASN A 198 11.27 -31.54 -2.26
C ASN A 198 10.64 -30.22 -1.79
N VAL A 199 11.39 -29.35 -1.11
CA VAL A 199 10.90 -28.03 -0.72
C VAL A 199 10.56 -27.22 -1.97
N LYS A 200 9.35 -26.68 -1.99
CA LYS A 200 8.82 -25.88 -3.08
C LYS A 200 9.12 -24.41 -2.86
N ILE A 201 9.75 -23.78 -3.85
CA ILE A 201 10.11 -22.36 -3.82
C ILE A 201 9.16 -21.60 -4.73
N VAL A 202 8.35 -20.72 -4.15
CA VAL A 202 7.28 -20.01 -4.85
C VAL A 202 7.52 -18.50 -4.82
N GLY A 203 7.66 -17.91 -6.01
CA GLY A 203 7.77 -16.46 -6.16
C GLY A 203 6.42 -15.76 -6.07
N VAL A 204 6.42 -14.51 -5.59
CA VAL A 204 5.28 -13.59 -5.72
C VAL A 204 5.72 -12.35 -6.47
N ASP A 205 4.97 -12.00 -7.50
CA ASP A 205 5.34 -10.95 -8.47
C ASP A 205 4.17 -10.01 -8.75
N PRO A 206 4.34 -8.68 -8.77
CA PRO A 206 3.26 -7.77 -9.07
C PRO A 206 2.92 -7.74 -10.57
N TYR A 207 1.65 -7.50 -10.89
CA TYR A 207 1.24 -7.21 -12.26
C TYR A 207 2.03 -6.03 -12.83
N GLY A 208 2.67 -6.25 -13.98
CA GLY A 208 3.52 -5.25 -14.64
C GLY A 208 5.02 -5.53 -14.53
N SER A 209 5.46 -6.47 -13.69
CA SER A 209 6.83 -6.99 -13.73
C SER A 209 7.03 -8.05 -14.81
N LEU A 210 8.29 -8.29 -15.20
CA LEU A 210 8.67 -9.32 -16.17
C LEU A 210 8.69 -10.75 -15.61
N TYR A 211 8.80 -10.95 -14.29
CA TYR A 211 9.07 -12.29 -13.75
C TYR A 211 7.93 -13.27 -13.98
N TYR A 212 6.69 -12.88 -13.69
CA TYR A 212 5.54 -13.77 -13.79
C TYR A 212 5.36 -14.31 -15.21
N ASP A 213 5.28 -13.42 -16.20
CA ASP A 213 5.09 -13.80 -17.60
C ASP A 213 6.26 -14.64 -18.11
N PHE A 214 7.49 -14.28 -17.75
CA PHE A 214 8.67 -15.05 -18.17
C PHE A 214 8.68 -16.46 -17.59
N VAL A 215 8.41 -16.62 -16.29
CA VAL A 215 8.39 -17.95 -15.65
C VAL A 215 7.22 -18.81 -16.17
N LYS A 216 6.05 -18.22 -16.44
CA LYS A 216 4.87 -18.97 -16.91
C LYS A 216 4.91 -19.30 -18.41
N THR A 217 5.50 -18.45 -19.23
CA THR A 217 5.39 -18.53 -20.70
C THR A 217 6.72 -18.58 -21.44
N GLY A 218 7.83 -18.25 -20.78
CA GLY A 218 9.14 -18.06 -21.41
C GLY A 218 9.27 -16.74 -22.19
N GLN A 219 8.26 -15.88 -22.17
CA GLN A 219 8.23 -14.62 -22.93
C GLN A 219 8.25 -13.41 -22.00
N THR A 220 8.96 -12.36 -22.40
CA THR A 220 8.97 -11.07 -21.71
C THR A 220 7.86 -10.16 -22.26
N ILE A 221 7.16 -9.49 -21.36
CA ILE A 221 6.19 -8.46 -21.72
C ILE A 221 6.80 -7.06 -21.66
N LYS A 222 6.04 -6.04 -22.08
CA LYS A 222 6.38 -4.65 -21.74
C LYS A 222 6.03 -4.41 -20.28
N ALA A 223 7.01 -3.99 -19.49
CA ALA A 223 6.79 -3.65 -18.08
C ALA A 223 5.73 -2.55 -17.93
N LYS A 224 4.94 -2.64 -16.85
CA LYS A 224 3.90 -1.67 -16.50
C LYS A 224 4.15 -1.13 -15.11
N THR A 225 3.68 0.08 -14.86
CA THR A 225 3.79 0.71 -13.55
C THR A 225 2.79 0.10 -12.57
N TYR A 226 3.24 -0.05 -11.33
CA TYR A 226 2.45 -0.48 -10.16
C TYR A 226 2.88 0.34 -8.94
N VAL A 227 2.07 0.34 -7.89
CA VAL A 227 2.27 1.20 -6.71
C VAL A 227 3.07 0.50 -5.62
N VAL A 228 2.90 -0.82 -5.44
CA VAL A 228 3.64 -1.60 -4.44
C VAL A 228 5.15 -1.43 -4.61
N GLU A 229 5.87 -1.32 -3.49
CA GLU A 229 7.30 -1.03 -3.46
C GLU A 229 8.09 -2.27 -3.01
N GLY A 230 9.22 -2.52 -3.66
CA GLY A 230 10.22 -3.52 -3.24
C GLY A 230 10.09 -4.91 -3.86
N ILE A 231 9.09 -5.13 -4.73
CA ILE A 231 8.91 -6.33 -5.56
C ILE A 231 8.61 -5.93 -7.02
N GLY A 232 8.83 -6.86 -7.93
CA GLY A 232 8.81 -6.70 -9.38
C GLY A 232 10.03 -5.94 -9.91
N GLU A 233 10.47 -6.31 -11.11
CA GLU A 233 11.49 -5.62 -11.90
C GLU A 233 11.10 -5.55 -13.39
N ASP A 234 11.70 -4.57 -14.08
CA ASP A 234 11.64 -4.35 -15.54
C ASP A 234 12.87 -4.90 -16.30
N PHE A 235 13.79 -5.55 -15.58
CA PHE A 235 14.90 -6.34 -16.11
C PHE A 235 15.14 -7.58 -15.23
N PHE A 236 16.06 -8.46 -15.63
CA PHE A 236 16.46 -9.64 -14.84
C PHE A 236 17.81 -9.41 -14.16
N PRO A 237 17.85 -9.17 -12.83
CA PRO A 237 19.08 -9.06 -12.06
C PRO A 237 19.86 -10.37 -12.08
N THR A 238 21.19 -10.31 -12.10
CA THR A 238 22.03 -11.53 -12.09
C THR A 238 21.99 -12.27 -10.75
N THR A 239 21.48 -11.62 -9.69
CA THR A 239 21.22 -12.23 -8.39
C THR A 239 19.95 -13.09 -8.33
N MET A 240 19.12 -13.10 -9.39
CA MET A 240 17.95 -13.97 -9.51
C MET A 240 18.30 -15.29 -10.23
N ASP A 241 18.26 -16.41 -9.51
CA ASP A 241 18.31 -17.75 -10.10
C ASP A 241 16.91 -18.27 -10.39
N LEU A 242 16.42 -18.08 -11.62
CA LEU A 242 15.09 -18.51 -12.04
C LEU A 242 14.90 -20.04 -11.99
N LYS A 243 15.98 -20.84 -12.02
CA LYS A 243 15.90 -22.30 -11.97
C LYS A 243 15.50 -22.83 -10.60
N ILE A 244 15.61 -22.00 -9.55
CA ILE A 244 15.24 -22.40 -8.21
C ILE A 244 13.73 -22.42 -8.00
N LEU A 245 12.97 -21.69 -8.82
CA LEU A 245 11.53 -21.53 -8.69
C LEU A 245 10.80 -22.81 -9.12
N ASP A 246 9.92 -23.29 -8.26
CA ASP A 246 8.93 -24.31 -8.63
C ASP A 246 7.66 -23.67 -9.20
N ASP A 247 7.30 -22.48 -8.71
CA ASP A 247 6.14 -21.73 -9.21
C ASP A 247 6.27 -20.22 -8.95
N ILE A 248 5.40 -19.43 -9.58
CA ILE A 248 5.25 -17.99 -9.35
C ILE A 248 3.77 -17.59 -9.35
N ILE A 249 3.42 -16.67 -8.47
CA ILE A 249 2.05 -16.18 -8.28
C ILE A 249 2.02 -14.67 -8.54
N GLN A 250 1.09 -14.23 -9.40
CA GLN A 250 0.90 -12.82 -9.69
C GLN A 250 -0.05 -12.16 -8.69
N VAL A 251 0.30 -10.99 -8.17
CA VAL A 251 -0.55 -10.16 -7.29
C VAL A 251 -0.77 -8.77 -7.90
N ASN A 252 -1.85 -8.11 -7.52
CA ASN A 252 -2.05 -6.69 -7.83
C ASN A 252 -1.83 -5.79 -6.59
N ASP A 253 -1.82 -4.47 -6.82
CA ASP A 253 -1.63 -3.47 -5.76
C ASP A 253 -2.69 -3.57 -4.65
N GLU A 254 -3.96 -3.71 -5.03
CA GLU A 254 -5.07 -3.80 -4.07
C GLU A 254 -4.90 -4.99 -3.12
N GLU A 255 -4.60 -6.17 -3.66
CA GLU A 255 -4.32 -7.38 -2.90
C GLU A 255 -3.15 -7.17 -1.94
N CYS A 256 -2.06 -6.53 -2.40
CA CYS A 256 -0.91 -6.22 -1.57
C CYS A 256 -1.29 -5.36 -0.36
N PHE A 257 -2.06 -4.31 -0.60
CA PHE A 257 -2.37 -3.31 0.40
C PHE A 257 -3.47 -3.75 1.38
N VAL A 258 -4.55 -4.34 0.87
CA VAL A 258 -5.64 -4.86 1.71
C VAL A 258 -5.12 -5.95 2.63
N VAL A 259 -4.31 -6.89 2.13
CA VAL A 259 -3.77 -7.97 2.96
C VAL A 259 -2.74 -7.46 3.97
N ALA A 260 -1.90 -6.48 3.62
CA ALA A 260 -0.99 -5.84 4.59
C ALA A 260 -1.75 -5.21 5.77
N ARG A 261 -2.87 -4.52 5.50
CA ARG A 261 -3.73 -3.94 6.56
C ARG A 261 -4.43 -5.02 7.37
N ARG A 262 -4.89 -6.11 6.74
CA ARG A 262 -5.49 -7.25 7.44
C ARG A 262 -4.50 -7.97 8.35
N LEU A 263 -3.24 -8.15 7.94
CA LEU A 263 -2.18 -8.69 8.80
C LEU A 263 -1.99 -7.85 10.07
N ALA A 264 -1.92 -6.52 9.92
CA ALA A 264 -1.79 -5.63 11.06
C ALA A 264 -2.99 -5.73 12.02
N LYS A 265 -4.23 -5.73 11.48
CA LYS A 265 -5.46 -5.79 12.28
C LYS A 265 -5.72 -7.16 12.92
N LEU A 266 -5.42 -8.25 12.22
CA LEU A 266 -5.79 -9.60 12.63
C LEU A 266 -4.67 -10.30 13.40
N GLU A 267 -3.42 -10.10 13.01
CA GLU A 267 -2.26 -10.83 13.56
C GLU A 267 -1.31 -9.93 14.35
N GLY A 268 -1.50 -8.60 14.34
CA GLY A 268 -0.56 -7.65 14.92
C GLY A 268 0.77 -7.55 14.16
N LEU A 269 0.84 -8.08 12.93
CA LEU A 269 2.03 -8.09 12.09
C LEU A 269 2.06 -6.84 11.21
N PHE A 270 2.92 -5.88 11.55
CA PHE A 270 2.97 -4.57 10.92
C PHE A 270 4.02 -4.50 9.80
N THR A 271 3.62 -4.82 8.57
CA THR A 271 4.52 -5.00 7.41
C THR A 271 4.20 -4.05 6.25
N GLY A 272 5.11 -3.88 5.29
CA GLY A 272 4.86 -3.15 4.06
C GLY A 272 3.92 -3.86 3.08
N GLY A 273 3.61 -3.18 1.97
CA GLY A 273 2.75 -3.71 0.91
C GLY A 273 3.28 -5.00 0.27
N SER A 274 4.61 -5.13 0.10
CA SER A 274 5.23 -6.36 -0.44
C SER A 274 5.01 -7.57 0.46
N GLY A 275 5.01 -7.39 1.79
CA GLY A 275 4.63 -8.41 2.76
C GLY A 275 3.17 -8.82 2.63
N GLY A 276 2.27 -7.86 2.47
CA GLY A 276 0.86 -8.13 2.17
C GLY A 276 0.66 -8.90 0.87
N GLY A 277 1.38 -8.54 -0.20
CA GLY A 277 1.38 -9.26 -1.46
C GLY A 277 1.86 -10.71 -1.32
N CYS A 278 2.97 -10.92 -0.61
CA CYS A 278 3.50 -12.25 -0.33
C CYS A 278 2.46 -13.13 0.40
N ILE A 279 1.76 -12.58 1.39
CA ILE A 279 0.70 -13.29 2.10
C ILE A 279 -0.54 -13.50 1.23
N SER A 280 -0.92 -12.55 0.39
CA SER A 280 -2.02 -12.74 -0.58
C SER A 280 -1.75 -13.94 -1.49
N GLY A 281 -0.53 -14.03 -2.04
CA GLY A 281 -0.08 -15.19 -2.81
C GLY A 281 -0.09 -16.48 -1.99
N THR A 282 0.44 -16.44 -0.77
CA THR A 282 0.49 -17.58 0.16
C THR A 282 -0.90 -18.12 0.49
N LEU A 283 -1.87 -17.25 0.78
CA LEU A 283 -3.24 -17.65 1.11
C LEU A 283 -3.97 -18.28 -0.09
N ARG A 284 -3.65 -17.87 -1.32
CA ARG A 284 -4.17 -18.51 -2.53
C ARG A 284 -3.57 -19.90 -2.73
N LEU A 285 -2.24 -20.02 -2.64
CA LEU A 285 -1.53 -21.30 -2.70
C LEU A 285 -2.06 -22.30 -1.65
N ALA A 286 -2.26 -21.82 -0.42
CA ALA A 286 -2.67 -22.65 0.71
C ALA A 286 -4.07 -23.29 0.58
N LYS A 287 -4.91 -22.85 -0.37
CA LYS A 287 -6.22 -23.46 -0.63
C LYS A 287 -6.09 -24.89 -1.13
N ASP A 288 -5.02 -25.19 -1.85
CA ASP A 288 -4.77 -26.49 -2.49
C ASP A 288 -3.87 -27.41 -1.62
N LEU A 289 -3.45 -26.94 -0.44
CA LEU A 289 -2.54 -27.67 0.44
C LEU A 289 -3.25 -28.47 1.54
N GLY A 290 -2.56 -29.48 2.06
CA GLY A 290 -3.01 -30.39 3.12
C GLY A 290 -2.55 -29.98 4.52
N ARG A 291 -2.99 -30.74 5.53
CA ARG A 291 -2.65 -30.50 6.95
C ARG A 291 -1.17 -30.74 7.29
N ASN A 292 -0.48 -31.51 6.46
CA ASN A 292 0.92 -31.86 6.66
C ASN A 292 1.86 -30.82 6.04
N ASP A 293 1.33 -29.86 5.28
CA ASP A 293 2.13 -28.81 4.66
C ASP A 293 2.50 -27.72 5.67
N PHE A 294 3.76 -27.31 5.60
CA PHE A 294 4.36 -26.28 6.43
C PHE A 294 4.88 -25.17 5.52
N VAL A 295 4.13 -24.08 5.45
CA VAL A 295 4.40 -22.95 4.55
C VAL A 295 5.07 -21.83 5.33
N VAL A 296 6.19 -21.32 4.81
CA VAL A 296 6.86 -20.13 5.34
C VAL A 296 6.82 -19.03 4.29
N ALA A 297 6.22 -17.89 4.63
CA ALA A 297 6.19 -16.70 3.80
C ALA A 297 7.10 -15.60 4.37
N LEU A 298 7.78 -14.83 3.52
CA LEU A 298 8.69 -13.77 3.98
C LEU A 298 7.96 -12.42 4.10
N LEU A 299 8.09 -11.75 5.24
CA LEU A 299 7.61 -10.36 5.44
C LEU A 299 8.80 -9.40 5.41
N PRO A 300 9.06 -8.70 4.28
CA PRO A 300 10.37 -8.09 4.02
C PRO A 300 10.68 -6.90 4.92
N ASP A 301 9.71 -6.04 5.19
CA ASP A 301 9.94 -4.77 5.87
C ASP A 301 8.72 -4.28 6.67
N THR A 302 8.99 -3.29 7.51
CA THR A 302 8.03 -2.73 8.46
C THR A 302 7.02 -1.80 7.78
N GLY A 303 5.79 -1.81 8.30
CA GLY A 303 4.73 -0.91 7.87
C GLY A 303 5.01 0.58 8.12
N THR A 304 5.97 0.91 9.00
CA THR A 304 6.25 2.31 9.38
C THR A 304 6.71 3.18 8.19
N ARG A 305 7.31 2.56 7.18
CA ARG A 305 7.78 3.24 5.95
C ARG A 305 6.64 3.73 5.04
N TYR A 306 5.40 3.34 5.37
CA TYR A 306 4.22 3.48 4.52
C TYR A 306 3.02 4.09 5.26
N LEU A 307 3.26 4.80 6.38
CA LEU A 307 2.21 5.41 7.19
C LEU A 307 1.38 6.43 6.41
N SER A 308 1.99 7.25 5.55
CA SER A 308 1.26 8.16 4.66
C SER A 308 0.66 7.50 3.40
N LYS A 309 0.90 6.19 3.21
CA LYS A 309 0.46 5.41 2.03
C LYS A 309 -0.53 4.31 2.43
N VAL A 310 -0.15 3.04 2.38
CA VAL A 310 -1.03 1.88 2.63
C VAL A 310 -1.75 1.92 3.98
N TYR A 311 -1.17 2.55 4.99
CA TYR A 311 -1.79 2.69 6.31
C TYR A 311 -2.59 3.99 6.50
N ASN A 312 -2.65 4.84 5.47
CA ASN A 312 -3.49 6.02 5.42
C ASN A 312 -4.81 5.70 4.67
N ASP A 313 -5.94 5.88 5.37
CA ASP A 313 -7.26 5.58 4.80
C ASP A 313 -7.59 6.43 3.57
N LEU A 314 -7.30 7.73 3.61
CA LEU A 314 -7.54 8.63 2.49
C LEU A 314 -6.74 8.18 1.25
N TRP A 315 -5.46 7.84 1.43
CA TRP A 315 -4.60 7.37 0.34
C TRP A 315 -5.12 6.08 -0.31
N MET A 316 -5.63 5.14 0.51
CA MET A 316 -6.25 3.89 0.03
C MET A 316 -7.53 4.17 -0.77
N HIS A 317 -8.39 5.06 -0.25
CA HIS A 317 -9.65 5.41 -0.90
C HIS A 317 -9.48 6.18 -2.21
N GLU A 318 -8.57 7.15 -2.27
CA GLU A 318 -8.25 7.90 -3.48
C GLU A 318 -7.80 7.00 -4.65
N ARG A 319 -7.22 5.83 -4.32
CA ARG A 319 -6.75 4.83 -5.28
C ARG A 319 -7.71 3.68 -5.51
N GLY A 320 -8.87 3.71 -4.84
CA GLY A 320 -9.89 2.67 -4.96
C GLY A 320 -9.51 1.33 -4.35
N TYR A 321 -8.51 1.27 -3.46
CA TYR A 321 -8.13 0.03 -2.78
C TYR A 321 -9.06 -0.19 -1.59
N VAL A 322 -9.99 -1.14 -1.69
CA VAL A 322 -11.04 -1.34 -0.68
C VAL A 322 -11.04 -2.77 -0.15
N ASP A 323 -11.19 -2.91 1.17
CA ASP A 323 -11.42 -4.22 1.77
C ASP A 323 -12.89 -4.60 1.58
N ALA A 324 -13.16 -5.43 0.57
CA ALA A 324 -14.50 -5.91 0.22
C ALA A 324 -15.25 -6.58 1.39
N ALA A 325 -14.56 -7.01 2.45
CA ALA A 325 -15.19 -7.61 3.63
C ALA A 325 -15.80 -6.59 4.60
N THR A 326 -15.58 -5.27 4.42
CA THR A 326 -15.94 -4.26 5.42
C THR A 326 -16.55 -2.97 4.89
N ALA A 327 -16.55 -2.70 3.58
CA ALA A 327 -17.03 -1.43 3.06
C ALA A 327 -18.55 -1.46 2.87
N LEU A 328 -19.29 -0.85 3.80
CA LEU A 328 -20.67 -0.45 3.54
C LEU A 328 -20.65 0.62 2.44
N THR A 329 -21.46 0.45 1.41
CA THR A 329 -21.57 1.37 0.28
C THR A 329 -22.72 2.36 0.46
N ALA A 330 -22.66 3.49 -0.25
CA ALA A 330 -23.73 4.48 -0.27
C ALA A 330 -25.06 3.85 -0.71
N ALA A 331 -25.04 2.93 -1.68
CA ALA A 331 -26.22 2.17 -2.10
C ALA A 331 -26.84 1.35 -0.96
N GLU A 332 -26.01 0.69 -0.15
CA GLU A 332 -26.48 -0.13 0.98
C GLU A 332 -27.11 0.72 2.08
N VAL A 333 -26.57 1.92 2.33
CA VAL A 333 -27.21 2.89 3.24
C VAL A 333 -28.55 3.36 2.69
N VAL A 334 -28.62 3.71 1.40
CA VAL A 334 -29.89 4.10 0.75
C VAL A 334 -30.92 2.98 0.87
N ASN A 335 -30.53 1.74 0.58
CA ASN A 335 -31.40 0.58 0.68
C ASN A 335 -31.86 0.34 2.13
N ALA A 336 -30.97 0.48 3.11
CA ALA A 336 -31.30 0.36 4.53
C ALA A 336 -32.28 1.47 4.97
N LYS A 337 -32.06 2.71 4.53
CA LYS A 337 -32.98 3.83 4.73
C LYS A 337 -34.37 3.50 4.18
N HIS A 338 -34.44 2.93 2.98
CA HIS A 338 -35.72 2.54 2.35
C HIS A 338 -36.43 1.42 3.10
N ALA A 339 -35.67 0.44 3.62
CA ALA A 339 -36.23 -0.66 4.41
C ALA A 339 -36.87 -0.20 5.73
N THR A 340 -36.45 0.94 6.30
CA THR A 340 -37.07 1.48 7.53
C THR A 340 -38.41 2.17 7.31
N GLY A 341 -38.86 2.36 6.05
CA GLY A 341 -40.13 2.98 5.72
C GLY A 341 -40.25 4.49 6.00
N LYS A 342 -39.18 5.13 6.48
CA LYS A 342 -39.10 6.58 6.76
C LYS A 342 -38.56 7.39 5.57
N VAL A 343 -38.89 7.00 4.34
CA VAL A 343 -38.42 7.72 3.15
C VAL A 343 -39.37 8.89 2.91
N ARG A 344 -38.87 10.12 3.03
CA ARG A 344 -39.54 11.31 2.51
C ARG A 344 -39.16 11.47 1.04
N GLU A 345 -40.12 11.79 0.18
CA GLU A 345 -39.82 12.17 -1.20
C GLU A 345 -38.86 13.37 -1.20
N LEU A 346 -37.91 13.37 -2.14
CA LEU A 346 -36.97 14.46 -2.30
C LEU A 346 -37.72 15.72 -2.76
N ILE A 347 -37.88 16.67 -1.86
CA ILE A 347 -38.44 17.98 -2.19
C ILE A 347 -37.41 18.77 -2.97
N ILE A 348 -37.79 19.22 -4.17
CA ILE A 348 -36.93 19.97 -5.09
C ILE A 348 -37.55 21.32 -5.45
N ALA A 349 -36.70 22.29 -5.75
CA ALA A 349 -37.08 23.54 -6.38
C ALA A 349 -36.67 23.53 -7.87
N ARG A 350 -37.37 24.32 -8.68
CA ARG A 350 -37.03 24.56 -10.09
C ARG A 350 -36.40 25.93 -10.24
N PRO A 351 -35.42 26.11 -11.16
CA PRO A 351 -34.68 27.37 -11.28
C PRO A 351 -35.55 28.59 -11.61
N TYR A 352 -36.69 28.37 -12.29
CA TYR A 352 -37.65 29.41 -12.67
C TYR A 352 -38.69 29.75 -11.59
N GLN A 353 -38.74 28.99 -10.48
CA GLN A 353 -39.64 29.30 -9.37
C GLN A 353 -39.16 30.55 -8.63
N THR A 354 -40.09 31.24 -7.98
CA THR A 354 -39.76 32.42 -7.17
C THR A 354 -39.12 32.01 -5.86
N VAL A 355 -38.28 32.89 -5.31
CA VAL A 355 -37.68 32.69 -3.99
C VAL A 355 -38.77 32.60 -2.90
N PHE A 356 -39.87 33.35 -3.06
CA PHE A 356 -41.03 33.24 -2.19
C PHE A 356 -41.69 31.86 -2.21
N HIS A 357 -41.77 31.22 -3.38
CA HIS A 357 -42.28 29.85 -3.49
C HIS A 357 -41.37 28.87 -2.75
N ALA A 358 -40.05 28.97 -2.94
CA ALA A 358 -39.08 28.13 -2.22
C ALA A 358 -39.20 28.29 -0.69
N LEU A 359 -39.35 29.52 -0.18
CA LEU A 359 -39.56 29.79 1.24
C LEU A 359 -40.84 29.12 1.78
N LYS A 360 -41.94 29.22 1.03
CA LYS A 360 -43.22 28.62 1.41
C LYS A 360 -43.09 27.09 1.47
N THR A 361 -42.43 26.50 0.48
CA THR A 361 -42.15 25.05 0.45
C THR A 361 -41.29 24.63 1.64
N MET A 362 -40.27 25.41 2.01
CA MET A 362 -39.45 25.16 3.21
C MET A 362 -40.28 25.12 4.49
N GLN A 363 -41.18 26.10 4.67
CA GLN A 363 -42.07 26.17 5.83
C GLN A 363 -43.10 25.04 5.87
N GLU A 364 -43.69 24.69 4.72
CA GLU A 364 -44.69 23.62 4.63
C GLU A 364 -44.08 22.23 4.90
N GLN A 365 -42.81 22.03 4.54
CA GLN A 365 -42.12 20.75 4.68
C GLN A 365 -41.22 20.66 5.92
N ASP A 366 -41.12 21.74 6.70
CA ASP A 366 -40.25 21.85 7.89
C ASP A 366 -38.78 21.53 7.57
N ILE A 367 -38.24 22.20 6.54
CA ILE A 367 -36.86 22.04 6.05
C ILE A 367 -36.18 23.40 5.85
N SER A 368 -34.88 23.48 6.12
CA SER A 368 -34.09 24.72 5.99
C SER A 368 -33.31 24.85 4.67
N GLN A 369 -33.47 23.90 3.75
CA GLN A 369 -32.76 23.89 2.47
C GLN A 369 -33.52 23.08 1.43
N ILE A 370 -33.43 23.50 0.16
CA ILE A 370 -34.05 22.79 -0.97
C ILE A 370 -33.04 22.68 -2.12
N PRO A 371 -32.74 21.46 -2.60
CA PRO A 371 -31.99 21.25 -3.83
C PRO A 371 -32.72 21.79 -5.07
N VAL A 372 -31.98 22.41 -5.97
CA VAL A 372 -32.51 22.97 -7.22
C VAL A 372 -32.19 22.04 -8.38
N PHE A 373 -33.22 21.62 -9.10
CA PHE A 373 -33.12 20.70 -10.23
C PHE A 373 -33.58 21.33 -11.54
N GLU A 374 -32.77 21.20 -12.57
CA GLU A 374 -33.15 21.43 -13.96
C GLU A 374 -33.26 20.06 -14.64
N GLU A 375 -34.46 19.71 -15.12
CA GLU A 375 -34.81 18.34 -15.52
C GLU A 375 -34.54 17.33 -14.39
N ASN A 376 -33.58 16.41 -14.59
CA ASN A 376 -33.16 15.40 -13.60
C ASN A 376 -31.79 15.69 -13.00
N LEU A 377 -31.18 16.85 -13.30
CA LEU A 377 -29.83 17.18 -12.83
C LEU A 377 -29.88 18.21 -11.69
N PRO A 378 -29.19 17.96 -10.56
CA PRO A 378 -29.04 18.95 -9.50
C PRO A 378 -28.07 20.05 -9.95
N ILE A 379 -28.55 21.29 -9.99
CA ILE A 379 -27.79 22.46 -10.48
C ILE A 379 -27.45 23.48 -9.39
N GLY A 380 -28.06 23.36 -8.21
CA GLY A 380 -27.85 24.30 -7.11
C GLY A 380 -28.55 23.88 -5.83
N THR A 381 -28.39 24.69 -4.79
CA THR A 381 -29.11 24.53 -3.51
C THR A 381 -29.50 25.91 -3.01
N ILE A 382 -30.72 26.07 -2.51
CA ILE A 382 -31.17 27.30 -1.84
C ILE A 382 -31.37 27.03 -0.34
N TYR A 383 -30.83 27.92 0.49
CA TYR A 383 -30.86 27.80 1.95
C TYR A 383 -31.75 28.88 2.59
N GLU A 384 -32.38 28.54 3.71
CA GLU A 384 -33.30 29.42 4.44
C GLU A 384 -32.62 30.73 4.88
N ASP A 385 -31.38 30.67 5.34
CA ASP A 385 -30.58 31.82 5.76
C ASP A 385 -30.29 32.79 4.61
N GLN A 386 -30.02 32.28 3.40
CA GLN A 386 -29.88 33.08 2.19
C GLN A 386 -31.18 33.84 1.88
N ILE A 387 -32.34 33.17 1.99
CA ILE A 387 -33.64 33.79 1.76
C ILE A 387 -33.93 34.87 2.81
N LEU A 388 -33.67 34.58 4.09
CA LEU A 388 -33.84 35.54 5.19
C LEU A 388 -32.97 36.77 5.00
N ASN A 389 -31.71 36.61 4.61
CA ASN A 389 -30.81 37.72 4.32
C ASN A 389 -31.32 38.59 3.17
N LEU A 390 -31.87 38.00 2.11
CA LEU A 390 -32.48 38.77 1.00
C LEU A 390 -33.71 39.56 1.48
N ALA A 391 -34.55 38.97 2.33
CA ALA A 391 -35.70 39.65 2.91
C ALA A 391 -35.29 40.84 3.79
N LEU A 392 -34.28 40.67 4.64
CA LEU A 392 -33.74 41.72 5.51
C LEU A 392 -33.12 42.88 4.73
N GLN A 393 -32.60 42.62 3.52
CA GLN A 393 -32.11 43.64 2.60
C GLN A 393 -33.22 44.37 1.82
N GLY A 394 -34.50 44.07 2.10
CA GLY A 394 -35.64 44.71 1.45
C GLY A 394 -35.90 44.25 0.01
N LYS A 395 -35.37 43.09 -0.39
CA LYS A 395 -35.63 42.51 -1.72
C LYS A 395 -37.06 41.94 -1.79
N ASP A 396 -37.73 42.14 -2.91
CA ASP A 396 -39.04 41.55 -3.18
C ASP A 396 -38.88 40.08 -3.63
N LEU A 397 -39.01 39.14 -2.70
CA LEU A 397 -38.85 37.70 -2.93
C LEU A 397 -39.84 37.12 -3.95
N ARG A 398 -40.93 37.83 -4.27
CA ARG A 398 -41.92 37.39 -5.27
C ARG A 398 -41.44 37.65 -6.70
N LYS A 399 -40.45 38.53 -6.89
CA LYS A 399 -39.88 38.89 -8.18
C LYS A 399 -38.54 38.20 -8.46
N LEU A 400 -37.82 37.82 -7.40
CA LEU A 400 -36.58 37.06 -7.54
C LEU A 400 -36.88 35.60 -7.88
N VAL A 401 -36.08 35.03 -8.77
CA VAL A 401 -36.13 33.60 -9.11
C VAL A 401 -34.99 32.84 -8.45
N VAL A 402 -35.21 31.55 -8.19
CA VAL A 402 -34.25 30.68 -7.48
C VAL A 402 -32.88 30.66 -8.18
N ARG A 403 -32.84 30.65 -9.52
CA ARG A 403 -31.58 30.63 -10.29
C ARG A 403 -30.66 31.82 -9.99
N GLU A 404 -31.20 32.97 -9.60
CA GLU A 404 -30.41 34.18 -9.32
C GLU A 404 -29.73 34.16 -7.95
N VAL A 405 -30.18 33.28 -7.05
CA VAL A 405 -29.79 33.32 -5.64
C VAL A 405 -29.26 31.99 -5.10
N MET A 406 -29.50 30.88 -5.81
CA MET A 406 -29.03 29.56 -5.39
C MET A 406 -27.50 29.51 -5.28
N GLY A 407 -27.03 28.75 -4.29
CA GLY A 407 -25.62 28.38 -4.18
C GLY A 407 -25.28 27.15 -5.04
N ASN A 408 -24.08 26.62 -4.82
CA ASN A 408 -23.61 25.39 -5.47
C ASN A 408 -24.53 24.19 -5.16
N PRO A 409 -24.60 23.21 -6.07
CA PRO A 409 -25.31 21.96 -5.81
C PRO A 409 -24.66 21.22 -4.63
N LEU A 410 -25.46 20.42 -3.92
CA LEU A 410 -24.94 19.51 -2.90
C LEU A 410 -23.90 18.57 -3.53
N PRO A 411 -22.86 18.17 -2.78
CA PRO A 411 -21.87 17.20 -3.24
C PRO A 411 -22.52 15.89 -3.69
N GLN A 412 -21.93 15.25 -4.69
CA GLN A 412 -22.44 14.03 -5.30
C GLN A 412 -21.42 12.89 -5.18
N VAL A 413 -21.92 11.68 -4.95
CA VAL A 413 -21.13 10.43 -4.94
C VAL A 413 -21.83 9.35 -5.77
N PRO A 414 -21.08 8.44 -6.42
CA PRO A 414 -21.69 7.28 -7.07
C PRO A 414 -22.25 6.32 -6.02
N ARG A 415 -23.25 5.51 -6.39
CA ARG A 415 -23.83 4.45 -5.52
C ARG A 415 -22.80 3.45 -4.95
N THR A 416 -21.68 3.26 -5.63
CA THR A 416 -20.58 2.38 -5.19
C THR A 416 -19.62 3.04 -4.21
N ALA A 417 -19.80 4.33 -3.89
CA ALA A 417 -18.93 5.04 -2.97
C ALA A 417 -18.99 4.41 -1.58
N PRO A 418 -17.84 4.20 -0.92
CA PRO A 418 -17.80 3.73 0.46
C PRO A 418 -18.38 4.78 1.42
N VAL A 419 -19.03 4.32 2.49
CA VAL A 419 -19.66 5.21 3.49
C VAL A 419 -18.68 6.17 4.12
N GLU A 420 -17.42 5.80 4.30
CA GLU A 420 -16.36 6.66 4.81
C GLU A 420 -16.21 7.92 3.95
N ARG A 421 -16.28 7.79 2.62
CA ARG A 421 -16.25 8.94 1.70
C ARG A 421 -17.46 9.85 1.92
N VAL A 422 -18.65 9.28 2.13
CA VAL A 422 -19.86 10.05 2.45
C VAL A 422 -19.68 10.81 3.76
N THR A 423 -19.10 10.19 4.79
CA THR A 423 -18.85 10.84 6.09
C THR A 423 -17.86 12.00 6.02
N GLN A 424 -16.86 11.93 5.13
CA GLN A 424 -15.87 13.00 4.96
C GLN A 424 -16.45 14.23 4.25
N ILE A 425 -17.38 13.99 3.32
CA ILE A 425 -18.06 15.07 2.59
C ILE A 425 -19.08 15.77 3.49
N LEU A 426 -19.79 15.00 4.34
CA LEU A 426 -20.75 15.54 5.29
C LEU A 426 -20.05 16.42 6.34
N SER A 427 -20.41 17.70 6.35
CA SER A 427 -19.86 18.69 7.27
C SER A 427 -20.95 19.68 7.71
N HIS A 428 -20.58 20.68 8.51
CA HIS A 428 -21.49 21.79 8.80
C HIS A 428 -21.86 22.59 7.54
N GLU A 429 -20.95 22.67 6.56
CA GLU A 429 -21.18 23.37 5.28
C GLU A 429 -21.92 22.52 4.25
N ASN A 430 -21.74 21.19 4.32
CA ASN A 430 -22.41 20.21 3.46
C ASN A 430 -23.24 19.25 4.31
N PRO A 431 -24.46 19.63 4.72
CA PRO A 431 -25.29 18.82 5.63
C PRO A 431 -25.83 17.53 4.99
N ALA A 432 -25.77 17.42 3.65
CA ALA A 432 -26.27 16.28 2.90
C ALA A 432 -25.41 16.01 1.65
N VAL A 433 -25.49 14.78 1.15
CA VAL A 433 -24.80 14.31 -0.06
C VAL A 433 -25.80 13.59 -0.95
N PHE A 434 -25.71 13.84 -2.26
CA PHE A 434 -26.45 13.08 -3.26
C PHE A 434 -25.72 11.80 -3.64
N VAL A 435 -26.48 10.70 -3.71
CA VAL A 435 -26.04 9.41 -4.22
C VAL A 435 -26.67 9.18 -5.59
N GLU A 436 -25.86 9.11 -6.62
CA GLU A 436 -26.32 8.79 -7.97
C GLU A 436 -26.58 7.28 -8.10
N MET A 437 -27.85 6.91 -8.23
CA MET A 437 -28.31 5.51 -8.25
C MET A 437 -28.34 4.89 -9.67
N GLY A 438 -28.06 5.69 -10.70
CA GLY A 438 -28.20 5.37 -12.13
C GLY A 438 -29.39 6.09 -12.78
N ASP A 439 -29.36 6.25 -14.11
CA ASP A 439 -30.42 6.88 -14.92
C ASP A 439 -30.83 8.29 -14.44
N SER A 440 -29.84 9.10 -14.01
CA SER A 440 -30.06 10.43 -13.42
C SER A 440 -31.00 10.43 -12.19
N ARG A 441 -31.12 9.29 -11.50
CA ARG A 441 -31.85 9.19 -10.23
C ARG A 441 -30.90 9.45 -9.07
N PHE A 442 -31.27 10.42 -8.25
CA PHE A 442 -30.50 10.84 -7.08
C PHE A 442 -31.25 10.52 -5.79
N GLU A 443 -30.53 10.00 -4.81
CA GLU A 443 -31.00 9.81 -3.44
C GLU A 443 -30.20 10.70 -2.50
N ILE A 444 -30.79 11.14 -1.39
CA ILE A 444 -30.12 12.02 -0.43
C ILE A 444 -29.72 11.26 0.83
N LEU A 445 -28.46 11.40 1.24
CA LEU A 445 -27.94 10.89 2.49
C LEU A 445 -27.52 12.05 3.40
N THR A 446 -27.92 11.94 4.67
CA THR A 446 -27.55 12.84 5.76
C THR A 446 -26.73 12.09 6.82
N LYS A 447 -26.14 12.84 7.76
CA LYS A 447 -25.46 12.23 8.92
C LYS A 447 -26.39 11.33 9.74
N TYR A 448 -27.68 11.66 9.82
CA TYR A 448 -28.68 10.83 10.50
C TYR A 448 -28.89 9.48 9.81
N ASP A 449 -28.96 9.47 8.47
CA ASP A 449 -29.15 8.24 7.70
C ASP A 449 -27.99 7.26 7.91
N LEU A 450 -26.76 7.79 7.96
CA LEU A 450 -25.57 7.01 8.27
C LEU A 450 -25.61 6.43 9.68
N MET A 451 -25.92 7.24 10.69
CA MET A 451 -26.00 6.78 12.08
C MET A 451 -27.09 5.72 12.29
N SER A 452 -28.26 5.93 11.68
CA SER A 452 -29.38 4.98 11.72
C SER A 452 -28.99 3.63 11.11
N THR A 453 -28.28 3.66 9.98
CA THR A 453 -27.82 2.44 9.30
C THR A 453 -26.74 1.71 10.11
N VAL A 454 -25.80 2.43 10.74
CA VAL A 454 -24.80 1.82 11.62
C VAL A 454 -25.49 1.18 12.84
N ALA A 455 -26.47 1.85 13.44
CA ALA A 455 -27.22 1.30 14.58
C ALA A 455 -27.96 0.00 14.21
N SER A 456 -28.67 -0.03 13.08
CA SER A 456 -29.40 -1.24 12.64
C SER A 456 -28.46 -2.41 12.31
N LEU A 457 -27.30 -2.15 11.72
CA LEU A 457 -26.28 -3.17 11.45
C LEU A 457 -25.64 -3.73 12.73
N MET A 458 -25.54 -2.92 13.79
CA MET A 458 -25.05 -3.37 15.10
C MET A 458 -26.08 -4.24 15.84
N GLU A 459 -27.37 -3.99 15.64
CA GLU A 459 -28.45 -4.80 16.21
C GLU A 459 -28.60 -6.17 15.52
N GLN A 460 -28.35 -6.26 14.21
CA GLN A 460 -28.42 -7.52 13.45
C GLN A 460 -27.23 -8.48 13.66
N LYS A 461 -26.13 -8.02 14.28
CA LYS A 461 -24.94 -8.84 14.58
C LYS A 461 -24.96 -9.48 15.97
N ARG A 462 -26.07 -9.37 16.72
CA ARG A 462 -26.37 -10.16 17.92
C ARG A 462 -27.22 -11.37 17.55
#